data_AF-A0A6P0PTQ6-F1
#
_entry.id   AF-A0A6P0PTQ6-F1
#
_cell.length_a   1.000
_cell.length_b   1.000
_cell.length_c   1.000
_cell.angle_alpha   90.00
_cell.angle_beta   90.00
_cell.angle_gamma   90.00
#
_symmetry.space_group_name_H-M   'P 1'
#
loop_
_entity.id
_entity.type
_entity.pdbx_description
1 polymer ?
#
loop_
_entity_poly.entity_id
_entity_poly.type
_entity_poly.pdbx_seq_one_letter_code
_entity_poly.pdbx_strand_id
1 'polypeptide(L)'
;MQTNPSSARLNPQHQYYFETAQQAITALPAYRRRLADIAKTYNGLGEVIADQDYPTEVMVLRPQHTKAPPLLLIGGMGPIPGVAGFEQACEMFQNTREIVLLQACALPNRTAVMAEKRQAGSKTLAKTLAEEELVEMLEMAIRVGVAQISTSDTPIQVIVLCNAAHYFLPQAWQRLLNNHPQMAIKLQWISLIESVVDYLKAQPWRRPLLLCTSATRWGQVYAHPLQANGIDLIEPRDALQLTLMDCIYQGVKASNRDLTCFLGERFFVELLNTQPDPDCIIAGCSEIPCLLECLQGTTTGAVGQFLSALDVINPVQLALNHAAENLQPMAAMELNL
;
A
#
# COMPACT_ATOMS: atom_id res chain seq x y z
N MET A 1 5.19 29.99 -13.84
CA MET A 1 4.57 28.65 -13.73
C MET A 1 3.29 28.81 -12.94
N GLN A 2 2.13 28.69 -13.58
CA GLN A 2 0.88 28.56 -12.83
C GLN A 2 0.93 27.21 -12.11
N THR A 3 0.95 27.22 -10.79
CA THR A 3 0.84 26.00 -9.98
C THR A 3 -0.53 25.40 -10.23
N ASN A 4 -0.58 24.21 -10.84
CA ASN A 4 -1.82 23.45 -11.01
C ASN A 4 -2.43 23.25 -9.61
N PRO A 5 -3.72 23.58 -9.35
CA PRO A 5 -4.32 23.44 -8.02
C PRO A 5 -4.16 22.03 -7.42
N SER A 6 -4.10 21.00 -8.26
CA SER A 6 -3.82 19.62 -7.85
C SER A 6 -2.38 19.41 -7.36
N SER A 7 -1.39 20.13 -7.90
CA SER A 7 0.01 20.02 -7.45
C SER A 7 0.22 20.64 -6.07
N ALA A 8 -0.51 21.70 -5.74
CA ALA A 8 -0.43 22.33 -4.43
C ALA A 8 -0.83 21.39 -3.29
N ARG A 9 -1.79 20.48 -3.54
CA ARG A 9 -2.26 19.50 -2.55
C ARG A 9 -1.25 18.40 -2.23
N LEU A 10 -0.31 18.13 -3.14
CA LEU A 10 0.74 17.12 -2.97
C LEU A 10 2.07 17.72 -2.46
N ASN A 11 2.15 19.04 -2.26
CA ASN A 11 3.31 19.64 -1.65
C ASN A 11 3.41 19.21 -0.18
N PRO A 12 4.54 18.63 0.27
CA PRO A 12 4.70 18.24 1.67
C PRO A 12 4.56 19.43 2.60
N GLN A 13 3.59 19.37 3.52
CA GLN A 13 3.37 20.39 4.55
C GLN A 13 4.40 20.27 5.68
N HIS A 14 4.84 19.04 5.96
CA HIS A 14 5.94 18.75 6.87
C HIS A 14 6.93 17.77 6.25
N GLN A 15 8.18 17.90 6.66
CA GLN A 15 9.30 17.10 6.17
C GLN A 15 10.12 16.61 7.35
N TYR A 16 10.34 15.30 7.42
CA TYR A 16 11.11 14.65 8.47
C TYR A 16 12.40 14.12 7.85
N TYR A 17 13.55 14.51 8.42
CA TYR A 17 14.86 14.13 7.93
C TYR A 17 15.62 13.36 9.01
N PHE A 18 16.22 12.23 8.61
CA PHE A 18 16.97 11.33 9.47
C PHE A 18 18.29 10.97 8.81
N GLU A 19 19.38 10.96 9.57
CA GLU A 19 20.70 10.56 9.08
C GLU A 19 20.93 9.06 9.27
N THR A 20 20.17 8.42 10.16
CA THR A 20 20.28 6.99 10.44
C THR A 20 18.91 6.32 10.58
N ALA A 21 18.83 5.04 10.23
CA ALA A 21 17.62 4.23 10.39
C ALA A 21 17.16 4.19 11.85
N GLN A 22 18.09 4.13 12.81
CA GLN A 22 17.75 4.17 14.23
C GLN A 22 17.06 5.48 14.63
N GLN A 23 17.53 6.63 14.14
CA GLN A 23 16.85 7.92 14.38
C GLN A 23 15.45 7.91 13.77
N ALA A 24 15.31 7.42 12.54
CA ALA A 24 14.02 7.29 11.86
C ALA A 24 13.05 6.45 12.71
N ILE A 25 13.40 5.20 13.01
CA ILE A 25 12.59 4.24 13.80
C ILE A 25 12.22 4.83 15.16
N THR A 26 13.15 5.49 15.86
CA THR A 26 12.89 6.08 17.18
C THR A 26 11.87 7.24 17.12
N ALA A 27 11.77 7.95 15.99
CA ALA A 27 10.81 9.04 15.81
C ALA A 27 9.40 8.54 15.40
N LEU A 28 9.30 7.33 14.85
CA LEU A 28 8.05 6.82 14.29
C LEU A 28 6.89 6.65 15.30
N PRO A 29 7.11 6.28 16.58
CA PRO A 29 6.03 6.25 17.57
C PRO A 29 5.38 7.62 17.81
N ALA A 30 6.16 8.70 17.81
CA ALA A 30 5.63 10.05 17.97
C ALA A 30 4.78 10.45 16.75
N TYR A 31 5.24 10.11 15.55
CA TYR A 31 4.48 10.34 14.32
C TYR A 31 3.14 9.58 14.32
N ARG A 32 3.13 8.29 14.69
CA ARG A 32 1.90 7.49 14.81
C ARG A 32 0.92 8.10 15.82
N ARG A 33 1.42 8.57 16.96
CA ARG A 33 0.58 9.27 17.95
C ARG A 33 -0.08 10.50 17.34
N ARG A 34 0.68 11.29 16.58
CA ARG A 34 0.13 12.47 15.87
C ARG A 34 -0.99 12.09 14.89
N LEU A 35 -0.84 11.00 14.13
CA LEU A 35 -1.92 10.50 13.26
C LEU A 35 -3.16 10.10 14.08
N ALA A 36 -2.96 9.39 15.18
CA ALA A 36 -4.06 8.98 16.07
C ALA A 36 -4.76 10.19 16.71
N ASP A 37 -4.04 11.26 17.05
CA ASP A 37 -4.61 12.49 17.60
C ASP A 37 -5.48 13.23 16.57
N ILE A 38 -5.06 13.25 15.29
CA ILE A 38 -5.88 13.76 14.18
C ILE A 38 -7.17 12.93 14.08
N ALA A 39 -7.05 11.61 13.99
CA ALA A 39 -8.21 10.71 13.90
C ALA A 39 -9.18 10.87 15.09
N LYS A 40 -8.64 11.00 16.30
CA LYS A 40 -9.42 11.21 17.52
C LYS A 40 -10.22 12.52 17.49
N THR A 41 -9.67 13.57 16.88
CA THR A 41 -10.36 14.85 16.73
C THR A 41 -11.61 14.69 15.86
N TYR A 42 -11.50 14.01 14.72
CA TYR A 42 -12.63 13.70 13.84
C TYR A 42 -13.66 12.78 14.51
N ASN A 43 -13.20 11.72 15.18
CA ASN A 43 -14.09 10.83 15.93
C ASN A 43 -14.88 11.59 17.01
N GLY A 44 -14.26 12.57 17.68
CA GLY A 44 -14.93 13.44 18.67
C GLY A 44 -16.02 14.34 18.06
N LEU A 45 -15.95 14.62 16.76
CA LEU A 45 -16.97 15.34 15.99
C LEU A 45 -18.04 14.41 15.39
N GLY A 46 -17.92 13.09 15.59
CA GLY A 46 -18.80 12.09 14.96
C GLY A 46 -18.53 11.89 13.47
N GLU A 47 -17.36 12.32 12.99
CA GLU A 47 -16.94 12.19 11.59
C GLU A 47 -16.00 10.99 11.43
N VAL A 48 -16.12 10.28 10.30
CA VAL A 48 -15.17 9.21 9.93
C VAL A 48 -14.05 9.85 9.12
N ILE A 49 -12.85 9.85 9.68
CA ILE A 49 -11.66 10.38 9.01
C ILE A 49 -11.33 9.60 7.74
N ALA A 50 -11.03 10.32 6.66
CA ALA A 50 -10.55 9.77 5.41
C ALA A 50 -9.02 9.95 5.28
N ASP A 51 -8.41 9.24 4.33
CA ASP A 51 -6.98 9.41 4.04
C ASP A 51 -6.67 10.89 3.69
N GLN A 52 -7.61 11.56 3.00
CA GLN A 52 -7.47 12.93 2.50
C GLN A 52 -7.52 14.01 3.57
N ASP A 53 -7.94 13.66 4.79
CA ASP A 53 -7.94 14.57 5.94
C ASP A 53 -6.55 14.70 6.59
N TYR A 54 -5.64 13.79 6.27
CA TYR A 54 -4.26 13.87 6.73
C TYR A 54 -3.42 14.77 5.83
N PRO A 55 -2.41 15.46 6.38
CA PRO A 55 -1.51 16.28 5.57
C PRO A 55 -0.69 15.40 4.62
N THR A 56 -0.35 15.94 3.45
CA THR A 56 0.72 15.36 2.65
C THR A 56 2.06 15.71 3.26
N GLU A 57 2.92 14.72 3.46
CA GLU A 57 4.19 14.86 4.19
C GLU A 57 5.26 13.94 3.60
N VAL A 58 6.52 14.21 3.92
CA VAL A 58 7.64 13.36 3.50
C VAL A 58 8.50 12.95 4.70
N MET A 59 8.92 11.69 4.73
CA MET A 59 9.98 11.20 5.58
C MET A 59 11.16 10.79 4.73
N VAL A 60 12.36 11.19 5.14
CA VAL A 60 13.60 10.96 4.40
C VAL A 60 14.65 10.40 5.36
N LEU A 61 15.04 9.16 5.12
CA LEU A 61 16.28 8.60 5.65
C LEU A 61 17.39 8.85 4.62
N ARG A 62 18.40 9.64 5.00
CA ARG A 62 19.55 9.98 4.16
C ARG A 62 20.86 9.72 4.90
N PRO A 63 21.39 8.48 4.84
CA PRO A 63 22.70 8.17 5.39
C PRO A 63 23.80 8.94 4.66
N GLN A 64 24.88 9.27 5.37
CA GLN A 64 26.05 9.94 4.79
C GLN A 64 26.70 9.13 3.65
N HIS A 65 26.64 7.80 3.75
CA HIS A 65 27.19 6.87 2.77
C HIS A 65 26.18 5.78 2.46
N THR A 66 25.83 5.65 1.19
CA THR A 66 24.91 4.61 0.69
C THR A 66 25.67 3.64 -0.21
N LYS A 67 25.26 2.38 -0.21
CA LYS A 67 25.81 1.29 -1.05
C LYS A 67 24.79 0.73 -2.04
N ALA A 68 23.52 1.08 -1.83
CA ALA A 68 22.38 0.59 -2.58
C ALA A 68 21.64 1.78 -3.22
N PRO A 69 20.91 1.55 -4.34
CA PRO A 69 20.13 2.59 -4.98
C PRO A 69 19.11 3.22 -4.01
N PRO A 70 18.66 4.46 -4.19
CA PRO A 70 17.56 5.01 -3.41
C PRO A 70 16.27 4.18 -3.54
N LEU A 71 15.48 4.15 -2.47
CA LEU A 71 14.13 3.57 -2.44
C LEU A 71 13.10 4.67 -2.19
N LEU A 72 12.17 4.82 -3.12
CA LEU A 72 11.00 5.68 -3.00
C LEU A 72 9.76 4.85 -2.68
N LEU A 73 9.13 5.18 -1.56
CA LEU A 73 7.86 4.64 -1.11
C LEU A 73 6.77 5.70 -1.31
N ILE A 74 5.75 5.37 -2.10
CA ILE A 74 4.55 6.22 -2.25
C ILE A 74 3.47 5.68 -1.32
N GLY A 75 3.26 6.38 -0.20
CA GLY A 75 2.24 6.10 0.80
C GLY A 75 1.05 7.07 0.74
N GLY A 76 0.45 7.36 1.89
CA GLY A 76 -0.65 8.33 2.07
C GLY A 76 -2.04 7.78 1.74
N MET A 77 -2.11 6.66 1.05
CA MET A 77 -3.34 5.94 0.72
C MET A 77 -3.82 5.05 1.89
N GLY A 78 -3.71 5.60 3.09
CA GLY A 78 -3.53 4.91 4.36
C GLY A 78 -2.21 5.38 4.98
N PRO A 79 -2.19 6.47 5.76
CA PRO A 79 -0.94 6.99 6.31
C PRO A 79 -0.31 6.02 7.30
N ILE A 80 -1.09 5.27 8.09
CA ILE A 80 -0.58 4.25 9.03
C ILE A 80 0.20 3.15 8.28
N PRO A 81 -0.38 2.46 7.27
CA PRO A 81 0.40 1.51 6.46
C PRO A 81 1.61 2.13 5.75
N GLY A 82 1.53 3.40 5.33
CA GLY A 82 2.66 4.11 4.75
C GLY A 82 3.86 4.17 5.70
N VAL A 83 3.62 4.52 6.97
CA VAL A 83 4.70 4.54 7.98
C VAL A 83 5.16 3.13 8.33
N ALA A 84 4.26 2.16 8.40
CA ALA A 84 4.63 0.76 8.66
C ALA A 84 5.56 0.21 7.56
N GLY A 85 5.30 0.54 6.29
CA GLY A 85 6.19 0.17 5.18
C GLY A 85 7.55 0.88 5.26
N PHE A 86 7.59 2.15 5.68
CA PHE A 86 8.84 2.88 5.88
C PHE A 86 9.65 2.34 7.08
N GLU A 87 8.97 1.93 8.15
CA GLU A 87 9.59 1.26 9.30
C GLU A 87 10.24 -0.06 8.88
N GLN A 88 9.49 -0.95 8.20
CA GLN A 88 10.02 -2.21 7.67
C GLN A 88 11.21 -1.98 6.74
N ALA A 89 11.15 -0.94 5.89
CA ALA A 89 12.26 -0.58 5.02
C ALA A 89 13.49 -0.11 5.82
N CYS A 90 13.31 0.72 6.86
CA CYS A 90 14.39 1.16 7.73
C CYS A 90 15.02 -0.01 8.50
N GLU A 91 14.20 -0.93 9.01
CA GLU A 91 14.66 -2.14 9.70
C GLU A 91 15.43 -3.07 8.77
N MET A 92 14.93 -3.28 7.56
CA MET A 92 15.54 -4.17 6.58
C MET A 92 16.85 -3.61 6.02
N PHE A 93 16.83 -2.34 5.57
CA PHE A 93 17.95 -1.76 4.83
C PHE A 93 18.93 -0.98 5.70
N GLN A 94 18.54 -0.63 6.93
CA GLN A 94 19.37 0.16 7.84
C GLN A 94 19.91 1.41 7.13
N ASN A 95 21.21 1.69 7.26
CA ASN A 95 21.86 2.86 6.63
C ASN A 95 22.41 2.58 5.22
N THR A 96 21.98 1.50 4.55
CA THR A 96 22.60 1.09 3.27
C THR A 96 22.13 1.89 2.06
N ARG A 97 21.00 2.59 2.16
CA ARG A 97 20.39 3.37 1.08
C ARG A 97 19.63 4.59 1.59
N GLU A 98 19.42 5.55 0.70
CA GLU A 98 18.43 6.61 0.89
C GLU A 98 17.02 6.00 0.79
N ILE A 99 16.14 6.30 1.74
CA ILE A 99 14.74 5.87 1.72
C ILE A 99 13.87 7.11 1.87
N VAL A 100 12.98 7.33 0.90
CA VAL A 100 11.99 8.40 0.95
C VAL A 100 10.61 7.77 1.02
N LEU A 101 9.81 8.19 2.00
CA LEU A 101 8.38 7.96 2.02
C LEU A 101 7.66 9.27 1.75
N LEU A 102 6.91 9.33 0.65
CA LEU A 102 5.92 10.39 0.43
C LEU A 102 4.55 9.90 0.90
N GLN A 103 4.01 10.52 1.95
CA GLN A 103 2.64 10.30 2.40
C GLN A 103 1.69 11.15 1.56
N ALA A 104 1.35 10.69 0.35
CA ALA A 104 0.49 11.41 -0.59
C ALA A 104 -1.01 11.32 -0.21
N CYS A 105 -1.37 11.77 0.99
CA CYS A 105 -2.71 11.66 1.58
C CYS A 105 -3.81 12.33 0.73
N ALA A 106 -3.45 13.37 -0.03
CA ALA A 106 -4.38 14.07 -0.90
C ALA A 106 -4.86 13.26 -2.12
N LEU A 107 -4.26 12.09 -2.42
CA LEU A 107 -4.69 11.23 -3.51
C LEU A 107 -6.17 10.83 -3.35
N PRO A 108 -7.01 10.90 -4.39
CA PRO A 108 -8.41 10.51 -4.31
C PRO A 108 -8.63 9.10 -3.75
N ASN A 109 -9.81 8.87 -3.16
CA ASN A 109 -10.18 7.56 -2.63
C ASN A 109 -10.37 6.55 -3.77
N ARG A 110 -9.53 5.50 -3.80
CA ARG A 110 -9.53 4.49 -4.88
C ARG A 110 -10.86 3.74 -4.98
N THR A 111 -11.54 3.50 -3.86
CA THR A 111 -12.85 2.81 -3.85
C THR A 111 -13.96 3.70 -4.39
N ALA A 112 -13.97 4.98 -4.04
CA ALA A 112 -14.92 5.93 -4.59
C ALA A 112 -14.75 6.07 -6.12
N VAL A 113 -13.52 6.24 -6.60
CA VAL A 113 -13.21 6.32 -8.03
C VAL A 113 -13.65 5.05 -8.77
N MET A 114 -13.36 3.86 -8.21
CA MET A 114 -13.78 2.60 -8.83
C MET A 114 -15.31 2.42 -8.82
N ALA A 115 -15.99 2.85 -7.75
CA ALA A 115 -17.45 2.80 -7.67
C ALA A 115 -18.10 3.68 -8.74
N GLU A 116 -17.61 4.90 -8.93
CA GLU A 116 -18.06 5.81 -9.99
C GLU A 116 -17.84 5.19 -11.38
N LYS A 117 -16.65 4.64 -11.64
CA LYS A 117 -16.34 3.94 -12.89
C LYS A 117 -17.32 2.80 -13.17
N ARG A 118 -17.68 2.01 -12.14
CA ARG A 118 -18.66 0.92 -12.27
C ARG A 118 -20.07 1.43 -12.56
N GLN A 119 -20.47 2.53 -11.93
CA GLN A 119 -21.79 3.15 -12.13
C GLN A 119 -21.94 3.76 -13.53
N ALA A 120 -20.86 4.35 -14.07
CA ALA A 120 -20.84 4.86 -15.45
C ALA A 120 -21.08 3.75 -16.50
N GLY A 121 -20.78 2.49 -16.15
CA GLY A 121 -21.05 1.32 -16.97
C GLY A 121 -20.08 1.16 -18.16
N SER A 122 -19.96 -0.06 -18.68
CA SER A 122 -19.02 -0.43 -19.74
C SER A 122 -19.31 0.19 -21.12
N LYS A 123 -20.27 1.12 -21.24
CA LYS A 123 -20.74 1.68 -22.52
C LYS A 123 -19.93 2.90 -22.99
N THR A 124 -19.11 3.49 -22.12
CA THR A 124 -18.17 4.53 -22.50
C THR A 124 -16.75 4.01 -22.33
N LEU A 125 -15.99 3.97 -23.42
CA LEU A 125 -14.53 3.76 -23.39
C LEU A 125 -13.79 4.93 -22.73
N ALA A 126 -14.49 6.04 -22.46
CA ALA A 126 -13.95 7.21 -21.78
C ALA A 126 -13.75 6.94 -20.29
N LYS A 127 -12.60 7.38 -19.76
CA LYS A 127 -12.33 7.41 -18.33
C LYS A 127 -13.28 8.40 -17.65
N THR A 128 -13.62 8.14 -16.39
CA THR A 128 -14.34 9.14 -15.59
C THR A 128 -13.38 10.27 -15.22
N LEU A 129 -13.92 11.46 -14.94
CA LEU A 129 -13.10 12.60 -14.49
C LEU A 129 -12.32 12.26 -13.21
N ALA A 130 -12.94 11.52 -12.30
CA ALA A 130 -12.29 11.08 -11.06
C ALA A 130 -11.16 10.07 -11.30
N GLU A 131 -11.28 9.19 -12.31
CA GLU A 131 -10.20 8.28 -12.72
C GLU A 131 -9.03 9.07 -13.32
N GLU A 132 -9.31 10.06 -14.17
CA GLU A 132 -8.27 10.92 -14.75
C GLU A 132 -7.55 11.75 -13.69
N GLU A 133 -8.28 12.35 -12.75
CA GLU A 133 -7.72 13.11 -11.64
C GLU A 133 -6.82 12.22 -10.76
N LEU A 134 -7.28 11.02 -10.37
CA LEU A 134 -6.48 10.10 -9.57
C LEU A 134 -5.19 9.70 -10.29
N VAL A 135 -5.28 9.39 -11.58
CA VAL A 135 -4.12 8.98 -12.39
C VAL A 135 -3.11 10.12 -12.55
N GLU A 136 -3.58 11.35 -12.75
CA GLU A 136 -2.71 12.54 -12.77
C GLU A 136 -2.05 12.80 -11.42
N MET A 137 -2.81 12.73 -10.33
CA MET A 137 -2.26 12.94 -9.00
C MET A 137 -1.28 11.84 -8.60
N LEU A 138 -1.50 10.58 -9.01
CA LEU A 138 -0.57 9.49 -8.76
C LEU A 138 0.76 9.69 -9.50
N GLU A 139 0.71 10.09 -10.78
CA GLU A 139 1.90 10.48 -11.55
C GLU A 139 2.64 11.65 -10.91
N MET A 140 1.90 12.68 -10.47
CA MET A 140 2.47 13.82 -9.75
C MET A 140 3.11 13.41 -8.41
N ALA A 141 2.48 12.53 -7.64
CA ALA A 141 3.01 12.03 -6.38
C ALA A 141 4.36 11.32 -6.58
N ILE A 142 4.49 10.53 -7.65
CA ILE A 142 5.76 9.88 -8.02
C ILE A 142 6.83 10.95 -8.27
N ARG A 143 6.52 11.99 -9.06
CA ARG A 143 7.46 13.09 -9.33
C ARG A 143 7.86 13.86 -8.09
N VAL A 144 6.90 14.18 -7.23
CA VAL A 144 7.16 14.87 -5.96
C VAL A 144 8.08 14.03 -5.10
N GLY A 145 7.84 12.71 -5.01
CA GLY A 145 8.69 11.77 -4.28
C GLY A 145 10.10 11.67 -4.85
N VAL A 146 10.24 11.57 -6.18
CA VAL A 146 11.55 11.56 -6.86
C VAL A 146 12.32 12.85 -6.59
N ALA A 147 11.65 14.01 -6.55
CA ALA A 147 12.30 15.29 -6.26
C ALA A 147 12.87 15.38 -4.83
N GLN A 148 12.50 14.46 -3.93
CA GLN A 148 13.06 14.37 -2.58
C GLN A 148 14.33 13.51 -2.52
N ILE A 149 14.65 12.73 -3.57
CA ILE A 149 15.85 11.91 -3.66
C ILE A 149 17.05 12.80 -3.98
N SER A 150 18.11 12.72 -3.19
CA SER A 150 19.34 13.48 -3.43
C SER A 150 20.40 12.70 -4.21
N THR A 151 20.31 11.36 -4.20
CA THR A 151 21.21 10.47 -4.94
C THR A 151 20.77 10.32 -6.41
N SER A 152 21.11 11.30 -7.26
CA SER A 152 20.54 11.46 -8.62
C SER A 152 21.11 10.58 -9.73
N ASP A 153 22.23 9.90 -9.46
CA ASP A 153 23.06 9.25 -10.49
C ASP A 153 22.83 7.72 -10.57
N THR A 154 21.99 7.18 -9.70
CA THR A 154 21.60 5.77 -9.68
C THR A 154 20.12 5.59 -10.01
N PRO A 155 19.69 4.42 -10.52
CA PRO A 155 18.28 4.09 -10.63
C PRO A 155 17.55 4.27 -9.27
N ILE A 156 16.28 4.63 -9.31
CA ILE A 156 15.44 4.79 -8.11
C ILE A 156 14.46 3.63 -8.08
N GLN A 157 14.51 2.79 -7.06
CA GLN A 157 13.49 1.77 -6.86
C GLN A 157 12.22 2.42 -6.31
N VAL A 158 11.06 2.06 -6.84
CA VAL A 158 9.78 2.67 -6.46
C VAL A 158 8.77 1.60 -6.07
N ILE A 159 8.21 1.72 -4.86
CA ILE A 159 7.10 0.89 -4.36
C ILE A 159 5.91 1.81 -4.03
N VAL A 160 4.73 1.45 -4.51
CA VAL A 160 3.48 2.11 -4.12
C VAL A 160 2.81 1.31 -3.01
N LEU A 161 2.68 1.87 -1.80
CA LEU A 161 2.21 1.16 -0.61
C LEU A 161 0.67 1.06 -0.52
N CYS A 162 0.01 0.77 -1.64
CA CYS A 162 -1.44 0.56 -1.71
C CYS A 162 -1.82 -0.42 -2.82
N ASN A 163 -2.43 -1.55 -2.45
CA ASN A 163 -2.86 -2.57 -3.40
C ASN A 163 -3.90 -2.03 -4.41
N ALA A 164 -4.91 -1.29 -3.93
CA ALA A 164 -5.94 -0.73 -4.82
C ALA A 164 -5.37 0.28 -5.85
N ALA A 165 -4.26 0.95 -5.52
CA ALA A 165 -3.62 1.89 -6.43
C ALA A 165 -2.97 1.21 -7.65
N HIS A 166 -2.62 -0.08 -7.53
CA HIS A 166 -2.00 -0.84 -8.62
C HIS A 166 -2.93 -1.03 -9.84
N TYR A 167 -4.24 -0.88 -9.66
CA TYR A 167 -5.17 -0.80 -10.79
C TYR A 167 -4.88 0.43 -11.69
N PHE A 168 -4.56 1.57 -11.08
CA PHE A 168 -4.36 2.84 -11.77
C PHE A 168 -2.89 3.08 -12.17
N LEU A 169 -1.96 2.36 -11.51
CA LEU A 169 -0.52 2.56 -11.67
C LEU A 169 -0.02 2.41 -13.12
N PRO A 170 -0.46 1.42 -13.94
CA PRO A 170 -0.05 1.35 -15.34
C PRO A 170 -0.38 2.61 -16.14
N GLN A 171 -1.51 3.26 -15.82
CA GLN A 171 -1.94 4.49 -16.50
C GLN A 171 -1.12 5.69 -16.03
N ALA A 172 -0.82 5.80 -14.74
CA ALA A 172 0.04 6.84 -14.19
C ALA A 172 1.48 6.71 -14.71
N TRP A 173 1.97 5.48 -14.82
CA TRP A 173 3.26 5.17 -15.42
C TRP A 173 3.32 5.57 -16.90
N GLN A 174 2.31 5.23 -17.70
CA GLN A 174 2.24 5.66 -19.09
C GLN A 174 2.26 7.18 -19.24
N ARG A 175 1.55 7.90 -18.36
CA ARG A 175 1.62 9.38 -18.34
C ARG A 175 3.01 9.87 -17.99
N LEU A 176 3.67 9.26 -17.01
CA LEU A 176 5.03 9.64 -16.63
C LEU A 176 6.03 9.41 -17.76
N LEU A 177 5.93 8.27 -18.47
CA LEU A 177 6.74 7.99 -19.66
C LEU A 177 6.54 9.05 -20.76
N ASN A 178 5.29 9.45 -21.00
CA ASN A 178 4.98 10.43 -22.04
C ASN A 178 5.42 11.85 -21.67
N ASN A 179 5.22 12.25 -20.42
CA ASN A 179 5.40 13.64 -19.98
C ASN A 179 6.81 13.90 -19.42
N HIS A 180 7.44 12.88 -18.83
CA HIS A 180 8.72 12.96 -18.12
C HIS A 180 9.64 11.76 -18.42
N PRO A 181 9.94 11.47 -19.70
CA PRO A 181 10.66 10.25 -20.10
C PRO A 181 12.03 10.11 -19.43
N GLN A 182 12.77 11.22 -19.25
CA GLN A 182 14.10 11.23 -18.62
C GLN A 182 14.06 10.83 -17.13
N MET A 183 12.96 11.14 -16.45
CA MET A 183 12.73 10.67 -15.08
C MET A 183 12.31 9.19 -15.10
N ALA A 184 11.35 8.86 -15.96
CA ALA A 184 10.77 7.54 -16.06
C ALA A 184 11.85 6.45 -16.26
N ILE A 185 12.79 6.64 -17.17
CA ILE A 185 13.87 5.67 -17.43
C ILE A 185 14.79 5.39 -16.23
N LYS A 186 14.80 6.26 -15.21
CA LYS A 186 15.56 6.05 -13.97
C LYS A 186 14.78 5.24 -12.94
N LEU A 187 13.47 5.04 -13.11
CA LEU A 187 12.63 4.37 -12.13
C LEU A 187 12.61 2.85 -12.36
N GLN A 188 12.85 2.11 -11.28
CA GLN A 188 12.70 0.66 -11.22
C GLN A 188 11.46 0.32 -10.38
N TRP A 189 10.38 -0.07 -11.05
CA TRP A 189 9.11 -0.40 -10.38
C TRP A 189 9.18 -1.75 -9.70
N ILE A 190 8.70 -1.79 -8.45
CA ILE A 190 8.51 -3.03 -7.72
C ILE A 190 7.03 -3.10 -7.31
N SER A 191 6.31 -4.01 -7.96
CA SER A 191 4.86 -4.16 -7.80
C SER A 191 4.53 -5.05 -6.60
N LEU A 192 3.65 -4.58 -5.71
CA LEU A 192 3.12 -5.40 -4.61
C LEU A 192 2.44 -6.68 -5.12
N ILE A 193 1.82 -6.59 -6.31
CA ILE A 193 1.04 -7.67 -6.89
C ILE A 193 1.94 -8.74 -7.48
N GLU A 194 2.95 -8.32 -8.25
CA GLU A 194 3.92 -9.25 -8.85
C GLU A 194 4.73 -9.97 -7.77
N SER A 195 5.15 -9.26 -6.71
CA SER A 195 5.85 -9.89 -5.58
C SER A 195 5.02 -10.99 -4.91
N VAL A 196 3.71 -10.82 -4.78
CA VAL A 196 2.81 -11.87 -4.25
C VAL A 196 2.67 -13.03 -5.23
N VAL A 197 2.50 -12.75 -6.52
CA VAL A 197 2.38 -13.78 -7.56
C VAL A 197 3.64 -14.64 -7.62
N ASP A 198 4.82 -14.02 -7.66
CA ASP A 198 6.10 -14.73 -7.70
C ASP A 198 6.35 -15.55 -6.45
N TYR A 199 6.02 -15.00 -5.28
CA TYR A 199 6.09 -15.74 -4.03
C TYR A 199 5.19 -16.97 -4.05
N LEU A 200 3.92 -16.82 -4.43
CA LEU A 200 2.94 -17.92 -4.46
C LEU A 200 3.25 -19.00 -5.49
N LYS A 201 3.87 -18.65 -6.64
CA LYS A 201 4.33 -19.64 -7.63
C LYS A 201 5.36 -20.61 -7.06
N ALA A 202 6.16 -20.15 -6.10
CA ALA A 202 7.15 -20.98 -5.40
C ALA A 202 6.56 -21.78 -4.22
N GLN A 203 5.30 -21.52 -3.83
CA GLN A 203 4.63 -22.21 -2.73
C GLN A 203 3.72 -23.34 -3.22
N PRO A 204 3.43 -24.35 -2.37
CA PRO A 204 2.45 -25.39 -2.67
C PRO A 204 1.01 -24.88 -2.59
N TRP A 205 0.78 -23.67 -2.09
CA TRP A 205 -0.55 -23.09 -1.90
C TRP A 205 -1.24 -22.80 -3.23
N ARG A 206 -2.54 -23.10 -3.27
CA ARG A 206 -3.38 -22.91 -4.46
C ARG A 206 -4.67 -22.18 -4.16
N ARG A 207 -5.05 -22.05 -2.89
CA ARG A 207 -6.33 -21.49 -2.45
C ARG A 207 -6.20 -20.39 -1.38
N PRO A 208 -5.47 -19.29 -1.64
CA PRO A 208 -5.35 -18.20 -0.68
C PRO A 208 -6.70 -17.48 -0.44
N LEU A 209 -6.98 -17.10 0.80
CA LEU A 209 -8.03 -16.15 1.15
C LEU A 209 -7.54 -14.72 0.86
N LEU A 210 -8.21 -14.01 -0.03
CA LEU A 210 -7.91 -12.60 -0.31
C LEU A 210 -8.75 -11.67 0.57
N LEU A 211 -8.09 -10.94 1.47
CA LEU A 211 -8.71 -9.86 2.25
C LEU A 211 -8.32 -8.52 1.64
N CYS A 212 -9.24 -7.85 0.97
CA CYS A 212 -8.93 -6.62 0.24
C CYS A 212 -10.09 -5.62 0.23
N THR A 213 -9.82 -4.41 -0.25
CA THR A 213 -10.89 -3.42 -0.48
C THR A 213 -11.77 -3.82 -1.67
N SER A 214 -12.98 -3.28 -1.72
CA SER A 214 -13.84 -3.41 -2.90
C SER A 214 -13.18 -2.88 -4.18
N ALA A 215 -12.34 -1.83 -4.11
CA ALA A 215 -11.58 -1.36 -5.26
C ALA A 215 -10.63 -2.42 -5.82
N THR A 216 -9.86 -3.07 -4.92
CA THR A 216 -8.93 -4.15 -5.27
C THR A 216 -9.70 -5.32 -5.91
N ARG A 217 -10.83 -5.72 -5.31
CA ARG A 217 -11.69 -6.80 -5.78
C ARG A 217 -12.30 -6.50 -7.15
N TRP A 218 -12.95 -5.35 -7.30
CA TRP A 218 -13.59 -4.93 -8.54
C TRP A 218 -12.62 -4.72 -9.68
N GLY A 219 -11.42 -4.22 -9.38
CA GLY A 219 -10.33 -4.06 -10.34
C GLY A 219 -9.63 -5.38 -10.70
N GLN A 220 -10.01 -6.50 -10.07
CA GLN A 220 -9.37 -7.81 -10.23
C GLN A 220 -7.84 -7.75 -10.06
N VAL A 221 -7.38 -6.86 -9.18
CA VAL A 221 -5.96 -6.52 -9.03
C VAL A 221 -5.13 -7.75 -8.71
N TYR A 222 -5.65 -8.64 -7.86
CA TYR A 222 -5.04 -9.94 -7.57
C TYR A 222 -5.66 -11.09 -8.37
N ALA A 223 -6.99 -11.07 -8.55
CA ALA A 223 -7.72 -12.18 -9.17
C ALA A 223 -7.20 -12.51 -10.57
N HIS A 224 -7.01 -11.50 -11.43
CA HIS A 224 -6.55 -11.73 -12.79
C HIS A 224 -5.13 -12.32 -12.87
N PRO A 225 -4.09 -11.70 -12.26
CA PRO A 225 -2.74 -12.24 -12.35
C PRO A 225 -2.55 -13.58 -11.60
N LEU A 226 -3.27 -13.83 -10.51
CA LEU A 226 -3.18 -15.12 -9.80
C LEU A 226 -3.86 -16.25 -10.58
N GLN A 227 -5.05 -15.99 -11.15
CA GLN A 227 -5.73 -16.97 -11.98
C GLN A 227 -4.91 -17.32 -13.23
N ALA A 228 -4.24 -16.33 -13.84
CA ALA A 228 -3.33 -16.56 -14.95
C ALA A 228 -2.14 -17.49 -14.60
N ASN A 229 -1.84 -17.67 -13.31
CA ASN A 229 -0.80 -18.56 -12.79
C ASN A 229 -1.39 -19.80 -12.09
N GLY A 230 -2.67 -20.13 -12.31
CA GLY A 230 -3.30 -21.34 -11.77
C GLY A 230 -3.54 -21.31 -10.25
N ILE A 231 -3.69 -20.12 -9.68
CA ILE A 231 -3.99 -19.92 -8.25
C ILE A 231 -5.43 -19.41 -8.13
N ASP A 232 -6.28 -20.16 -7.44
CA ASP A 232 -7.71 -19.87 -7.28
C ASP A 232 -7.97 -19.18 -5.95
N LEU A 233 -8.39 -17.91 -5.98
CA LEU A 233 -8.67 -17.14 -4.77
C LEU A 233 -9.95 -17.58 -4.08
N ILE A 234 -9.92 -17.58 -2.74
CA ILE A 234 -11.13 -17.50 -1.92
C ILE A 234 -11.38 -16.02 -1.63
N GLU A 235 -12.57 -15.53 -1.99
CA GLU A 235 -13.00 -14.16 -1.67
C GLU A 235 -14.21 -14.19 -0.73
N PRO A 236 -14.30 -13.24 0.23
CA PRO A 236 -15.51 -13.05 1.02
C PRO A 236 -16.73 -12.77 0.12
N ARG A 237 -17.88 -13.34 0.48
CA ARG A 237 -19.17 -13.00 -0.15
C ARG A 237 -19.51 -11.53 0.10
N ASP A 238 -20.37 -10.94 -0.73
CA ASP A 238 -20.63 -9.49 -0.73
C ASP A 238 -21.07 -8.92 0.63
N ALA A 239 -21.94 -9.61 1.37
CA ALA A 239 -22.35 -9.17 2.71
C ALA A 239 -21.16 -9.12 3.69
N LEU A 240 -20.26 -10.10 3.60
CA LEU A 240 -19.09 -10.20 4.45
C LEU A 240 -18.00 -9.19 4.01
N GLN A 241 -17.91 -8.93 2.71
CA GLN A 241 -17.07 -7.87 2.15
C GLN A 241 -17.46 -6.50 2.70
N LEU A 242 -18.74 -6.22 2.93
CA LEU A 242 -19.18 -4.96 3.56
C LEU A 242 -18.66 -4.84 5.00
N THR A 243 -18.75 -5.92 5.80
CA THR A 243 -18.17 -5.93 7.16
C THR A 243 -16.65 -5.71 7.12
N LEU A 244 -15.93 -6.33 6.18
CA LEU A 244 -14.49 -6.11 6.01
C LEU A 244 -14.17 -4.64 5.65
N MET A 245 -14.97 -4.04 4.77
CA MET A 245 -14.82 -2.64 4.39
C MET A 245 -15.06 -1.70 5.57
N ASP A 246 -16.09 -1.93 6.38
CA ASP A 246 -16.31 -1.15 7.61
C ASP A 246 -15.14 -1.31 8.58
N CYS A 247 -14.60 -2.51 8.71
CA CYS A 247 -13.43 -2.75 9.55
C CYS A 247 -12.20 -1.98 9.06
N ILE A 248 -11.95 -1.93 7.75
CA ILE A 248 -10.83 -1.18 7.17
C ILE A 248 -11.03 0.33 7.36
N TYR A 249 -12.19 0.88 6.99
CA TYR A 249 -12.42 2.32 6.93
C TYR A 249 -12.78 2.93 8.28
N GLN A 250 -13.74 2.34 8.99
CA GLN A 250 -14.21 2.85 10.28
C GLN A 250 -13.38 2.34 11.46
N GLY A 251 -12.71 1.19 11.29
CA GLY A 251 -11.78 0.66 12.28
C GLY A 251 -10.37 1.19 12.06
N VAL A 252 -9.61 0.55 11.15
CA VAL A 252 -8.15 0.73 11.03
C VAL A 252 -7.79 2.14 10.56
N LYS A 253 -8.35 2.62 9.44
CA LYS A 253 -8.05 3.97 8.91
C LYS A 253 -8.45 5.08 9.89
N ALA A 254 -9.52 4.87 10.65
CA ALA A 254 -9.98 5.80 11.67
C ALA A 254 -9.27 5.67 13.03
N SER A 255 -8.22 4.84 13.13
CA SER A 255 -7.49 4.56 14.37
C SER A 255 -8.41 4.15 15.53
N ASN A 256 -9.53 3.48 15.24
CA ASN A 256 -10.50 3.02 16.23
C ASN A 256 -10.27 1.54 16.54
N ARG A 257 -9.38 1.28 17.51
CA ARG A 257 -8.96 -0.09 17.86
C ARG A 257 -10.12 -0.96 18.34
N ASP A 258 -11.03 -0.42 19.16
CA ASP A 258 -12.15 -1.18 19.70
C ASP A 258 -13.10 -1.60 18.58
N LEU A 259 -13.43 -0.68 17.67
CA LEU A 259 -14.26 -0.98 16.51
C LEU A 259 -13.57 -1.95 15.54
N THR A 260 -12.24 -1.83 15.38
CA THR A 260 -11.43 -2.76 14.59
C THR A 260 -11.53 -4.18 15.14
N CYS A 261 -11.35 -4.37 16.45
CA CYS A 261 -11.44 -5.69 17.07
C CYS A 261 -12.87 -6.25 16.98
N PHE A 262 -13.88 -5.41 17.24
CA PHE A 262 -15.29 -5.82 17.17
C PHE A 262 -15.71 -6.25 15.76
N LEU A 263 -15.46 -5.43 14.73
CA LEU A 263 -15.83 -5.74 13.36
C LEU A 263 -14.97 -6.86 12.77
N GLY A 264 -13.69 -6.93 13.13
CA GLY A 264 -12.78 -7.99 12.71
C GLY A 264 -13.19 -9.35 13.28
N GLU A 265 -13.49 -9.44 14.57
CA GLU A 265 -14.00 -10.67 15.18
C GLU A 265 -15.32 -11.09 14.53
N ARG A 266 -16.26 -10.15 14.35
CA ARG A 266 -17.53 -10.40 13.65
C ARG A 266 -17.29 -10.95 12.25
N PHE A 267 -16.39 -10.34 11.49
CA PHE A 267 -16.00 -10.79 10.15
C PHE A 267 -15.51 -12.24 10.18
N PHE A 268 -14.55 -12.58 11.04
CA PHE A 268 -13.98 -13.93 11.05
C PHE A 268 -14.95 -14.98 11.58
N VAL A 269 -15.82 -14.65 12.55
CA VAL A 269 -16.90 -15.54 12.99
C VAL A 269 -17.85 -15.85 11.83
N GLU A 270 -18.29 -14.83 11.10
CA GLU A 270 -19.18 -15.00 9.93
C GLU A 270 -18.49 -15.73 8.77
N LEU A 271 -17.19 -15.47 8.58
CA LEU A 271 -16.37 -16.17 7.60
C LEU A 271 -16.29 -17.65 7.93
N LEU A 272 -15.98 -18.04 9.17
CA LEU A 272 -15.87 -19.44 9.59
C LEU A 272 -17.18 -20.22 9.41
N ASN A 273 -18.33 -19.55 9.53
CA ASN A 273 -19.64 -20.16 9.24
C ASN A 273 -19.81 -20.58 7.77
N THR A 274 -18.98 -20.07 6.85
CA THR A 274 -18.97 -20.53 5.45
C THR A 274 -18.03 -21.70 5.20
N GLN A 275 -17.39 -22.24 6.25
CA GLN A 275 -16.41 -23.32 6.18
C GLN A 275 -15.33 -23.07 5.11
N PRO A 276 -14.65 -21.90 5.14
CA PRO A 276 -13.57 -21.62 4.23
C PRO A 276 -12.40 -22.57 4.54
N ASP A 277 -11.71 -23.01 3.49
CA ASP A 277 -10.52 -23.85 3.61
C ASP A 277 -9.38 -23.20 2.82
N PRO A 278 -8.84 -22.05 3.29
CA PRO A 278 -7.73 -21.39 2.63
C PRO A 278 -6.39 -21.94 3.09
N ASP A 279 -5.42 -21.98 2.19
CA ASP A 279 -4.05 -22.41 2.52
C ASP A 279 -3.24 -21.30 3.22
N CYS A 280 -3.59 -20.04 2.94
CA CYS A 280 -2.94 -18.84 3.48
C CYS A 280 -3.87 -17.62 3.32
N ILE A 281 -3.48 -16.48 3.92
CA ILE A 281 -4.19 -15.21 3.79
C ILE A 281 -3.32 -14.23 3.00
N ILE A 282 -3.87 -13.64 1.93
CA ILE A 282 -3.27 -12.47 1.28
C ILE A 282 -3.83 -11.21 1.92
N ALA A 283 -2.96 -10.39 2.51
CA ALA A 283 -3.27 -9.06 3.01
C ALA A 283 -3.40 -8.05 1.85
N GLY A 284 -4.42 -8.24 1.01
CA GLY A 284 -4.71 -7.48 -0.21
C GLY A 284 -5.20 -6.04 0.00
N CYS A 285 -5.12 -5.52 1.22
CA CYS A 285 -5.17 -4.09 1.56
C CYS A 285 -4.07 -3.82 2.61
N SER A 286 -3.38 -2.69 2.52
CA SER A 286 -2.21 -2.42 3.37
C SER A 286 -2.58 -2.17 4.84
N GLU A 287 -3.85 -1.96 5.14
CA GLU A 287 -4.43 -1.94 6.49
C GLU A 287 -4.71 -3.34 7.10
N ILE A 288 -4.73 -4.41 6.29
CA ILE A 288 -5.03 -5.78 6.78
C ILE A 288 -4.00 -6.29 7.79
N PRO A 289 -2.68 -6.09 7.63
CA PRO A 289 -1.72 -6.48 8.67
C PRO A 289 -2.06 -5.85 10.03
N CYS A 290 -2.40 -4.57 10.07
CA CYS A 290 -2.80 -3.88 11.30
C CYS A 290 -4.11 -4.46 11.90
N LEU A 291 -5.08 -4.83 11.06
CA LEU A 291 -6.28 -5.53 11.50
C LEU A 291 -5.92 -6.86 12.17
N LEU A 292 -5.12 -7.69 11.50
CA LEU A 292 -4.75 -9.01 12.00
C LEU A 292 -3.94 -8.93 13.30
N GLU A 293 -3.01 -7.98 13.41
CA GLU A 293 -2.28 -7.69 14.65
C GLU A 293 -3.22 -7.30 15.80
N CYS A 294 -4.23 -6.47 15.53
CA CYS A 294 -5.22 -6.10 16.55
C CYS A 294 -6.01 -7.32 17.06
N LEU A 295 -6.36 -8.24 16.14
CA LEU A 295 -7.11 -9.45 16.48
C LEU A 295 -6.27 -10.48 17.23
N GLN A 296 -5.04 -10.75 16.79
CA GLN A 296 -4.15 -11.70 17.48
C GLN A 296 -3.91 -11.33 18.96
N GLY A 297 -3.96 -10.04 19.30
CA GLY A 297 -3.85 -9.57 20.69
C GLY A 297 -5.15 -9.62 21.52
N THR A 298 -6.29 -10.01 20.93
CA THR A 298 -7.62 -9.88 21.58
C THR A 298 -8.55 -11.08 21.41
N THR A 299 -8.40 -11.87 20.33
CA THR A 299 -9.35 -12.92 19.98
C THR A 299 -8.91 -14.29 20.51
N THR A 300 -9.89 -15.12 20.88
CA THR A 300 -9.66 -16.48 21.40
C THR A 300 -10.62 -17.46 20.73
N GLY A 301 -10.46 -18.77 20.98
CA GLY A 301 -11.34 -19.79 20.40
C GLY A 301 -11.11 -20.00 18.90
N ALA A 302 -12.19 -20.23 18.14
CA ALA A 302 -12.10 -20.67 16.75
C ALA A 302 -11.44 -19.64 15.83
N VAL A 303 -11.72 -18.35 16.01
CA VAL A 303 -11.08 -17.27 15.23
C VAL A 303 -9.59 -17.21 15.50
N GLY A 304 -9.18 -17.21 16.77
CA GLY A 304 -7.76 -17.21 17.14
C GLY A 304 -7.00 -18.44 16.61
N GLN A 305 -7.63 -19.62 16.67
CA GLN A 305 -7.07 -20.85 16.10
C GLN A 305 -6.92 -20.78 14.59
N PHE A 306 -7.94 -20.29 13.88
CA PHE A 306 -7.91 -20.11 12.43
C PHE A 306 -6.79 -19.16 12.00
N LEU A 307 -6.70 -17.99 12.64
CA LEU A 307 -5.68 -16.99 12.31
C LEU A 307 -4.25 -17.46 12.64
N SER A 308 -4.08 -18.28 13.68
CA SER A 308 -2.76 -18.81 14.06
C SER A 308 -2.30 -19.99 13.20
N ALA A 309 -3.22 -20.65 12.50
CA ALA A 309 -2.93 -21.81 11.67
C ALA A 309 -2.51 -21.46 10.24
N LEU A 310 -2.69 -20.20 9.83
CA LEU A 310 -2.49 -19.75 8.45
C LEU A 310 -1.35 -18.75 8.36
N ASP A 311 -0.53 -18.91 7.32
CA ASP A 311 0.46 -17.91 6.96
C ASP A 311 -0.22 -16.66 6.38
N VAL A 312 0.26 -15.49 6.80
CA VAL A 312 -0.19 -14.20 6.30
C VAL A 312 0.84 -13.64 5.33
N ILE A 313 0.45 -13.56 4.07
CA ILE A 313 1.24 -12.94 3.01
C ILE A 313 1.03 -11.43 3.07
N ASN A 314 2.08 -10.70 3.44
CA ASN A 314 2.13 -9.24 3.42
C ASN A 314 2.78 -8.75 2.10
N PRO A 315 2.01 -8.14 1.18
CA PRO A 315 2.54 -7.68 -0.10
C PRO A 315 3.65 -6.63 0.04
N VAL A 316 3.59 -5.77 1.07
CA VAL A 316 4.62 -4.74 1.32
C VAL A 316 5.94 -5.39 1.69
N GLN A 317 5.91 -6.37 2.60
CA GLN A 317 7.10 -7.11 3.01
C GLN A 317 7.74 -7.84 1.82
N LEU A 318 6.95 -8.50 0.97
CA LEU A 318 7.46 -9.18 -0.21
C LEU A 318 8.09 -8.22 -1.23
N ALA A 319 7.48 -7.05 -1.45
CA ALA A 319 8.07 -6.04 -2.32
C ALA A 319 9.38 -5.48 -1.77
N LEU A 320 9.50 -5.29 -0.45
CA LEU A 320 10.77 -4.91 0.18
C LEU A 320 11.82 -6.01 0.04
N ASN A 321 11.45 -7.30 0.19
CA ASN A 321 12.36 -8.42 -0.07
C ASN A 321 12.88 -8.40 -1.52
N HIS A 322 11.99 -8.19 -2.50
CA HIS A 322 12.38 -8.04 -3.91
C HIS A 322 13.30 -6.83 -4.14
N ALA A 323 13.07 -5.73 -3.43
CA ALA A 323 13.96 -4.56 -3.45
C ALA A 323 15.36 -4.89 -2.89
N ALA A 324 15.47 -5.85 -1.96
CA ALA A 324 16.72 -6.32 -1.39
C ALA A 324 17.48 -7.28 -2.33
N GLU A 325 16.80 -8.18 -3.04
CA GLU A 325 17.41 -9.13 -3.97
C GLU A 325 18.15 -8.41 -5.11
N ASN A 326 17.57 -7.33 -5.61
CA ASN A 326 18.19 -6.45 -6.61
C ASN A 326 19.39 -5.63 -6.09
N LEU A 327 19.77 -5.79 -4.81
CA LEU A 327 21.01 -5.24 -4.24
C LEU A 327 22.21 -6.19 -4.38
N GLN A 328 21.99 -7.45 -4.74
CA GLN A 328 23.11 -8.31 -5.10
C GLN A 328 23.75 -7.73 -6.37
N PRO A 329 25.08 -7.54 -6.44
CA PRO A 329 25.72 -7.17 -7.69
C PRO A 329 25.26 -8.17 -8.75
N MET A 330 24.92 -7.69 -9.95
CA MET A 330 24.62 -8.54 -11.11
C MET A 330 25.82 -9.47 -11.38
N ALA A 331 25.89 -10.58 -10.66
CA ALA A 331 26.72 -11.70 -11.00
C ALA A 331 26.03 -12.35 -12.20
N ALA A 332 26.44 -11.91 -13.39
CA ALA A 332 26.30 -12.62 -14.65
C ALA A 332 24.94 -13.31 -14.87
N MET A 333 23.88 -12.55 -15.12
CA MET A 333 22.89 -13.03 -16.10
C MET A 333 23.46 -12.72 -17.47
N GLU A 334 24.13 -13.72 -18.05
CA GLU A 334 24.49 -13.73 -19.46
C GLU A 334 23.24 -13.41 -20.28
N LEU A 335 23.32 -12.30 -21.01
CA LEU A 335 22.41 -11.97 -22.10
C LEU A 335 22.61 -13.03 -23.19
N ASN A 336 21.80 -14.09 -23.16
CA ASN A 336 21.53 -14.85 -24.37
C ASN A 336 20.51 -14.06 -25.18
N LEU A 337 21.05 -13.37 -26.19
CA LEU A 337 20.36 -12.74 -27.31
C LEU A 337 19.37 -13.68 -28.00
#